data_AF-A0A917I5I8-F1
#
_entry.id   AF-A0A917I5I8-F1
#
_cell.length_a   1.000
_cell.length_b   1.000
_cell.length_c   1.000
_cell.angle_alpha   90.00
_cell.angle_beta   90.00
_cell.angle_gamma   90.00
#
_symmetry.space_group_name_H-M   'P 1'
#
loop_
_entity.id
_entity.type
_entity.pdbx_description
1 polymer ?
#
loop_
_entity_poly.entity_id
_entity_poly.type
_entity_poly.pdbx_seq_one_letter_code
_entity_poly.pdbx_strand_id
1 'polypeptide(L)'
;MGFLYAVLTYVGVTTLLFGSPVHPIMLALLWHDRLGAPLWQLIPPLCLVALSFTVRFMGPVNSPFRVPILICLAILLPTAIVGVYADWIRHRAVQAFGADEVEEHSFFRSIREAPSDFQFFLHTAALKGCTPYAWSYRKMAFYVLKPDVGANVLPREWIVRCGIRIGNR
;
A
#
# COMPACT_ATOMS: atom_id res chain seq x y z
N MET A 1 4.08 32.82 8.41
CA MET A 1 5.04 31.69 8.40
C MET A 1 4.38 30.33 8.63
N GLY A 2 3.48 30.15 9.60
CA GLY A 2 2.88 28.84 9.90
C GLY A 2 2.17 28.15 8.72
N PHE A 3 1.45 28.90 7.87
CA PHE A 3 0.80 28.35 6.67
C PHE A 3 1.80 27.81 5.64
N LEU A 4 2.93 28.51 5.43
CA LEU A 4 3.97 28.05 4.50
C LEU A 4 4.59 26.73 4.98
N TYR A 5 4.89 26.61 6.28
CA TYR A 5 5.39 25.36 6.85
C TYR A 5 4.37 24.22 6.72
N ALA A 6 3.08 24.50 6.92
CA ALA A 6 2.02 23.52 6.74
C ALA A 6 1.97 22.98 5.31
N VAL A 7 2.00 23.87 4.32
CA VAL A 7 1.97 23.49 2.88
C VAL A 7 3.23 22.70 2.52
N LEU A 8 4.42 23.16 2.93
CA LEU A 8 5.67 22.47 2.65
C LEU A 8 5.72 21.08 3.29
N THR A 9 5.26 20.95 4.53
CA THR A 9 5.18 19.64 5.20
C THR A 9 4.20 18.71 4.50
N TYR A 10 3.02 19.20 4.14
CA TYR A 10 2.04 18.41 3.39
C TYR A 10 2.63 17.93 2.06
N VAL A 11 3.15 18.85 1.23
CA VAL A 11 3.71 18.52 -0.09
C VAL A 11 4.89 17.54 0.05
N GLY A 12 5.79 17.77 1.01
CA GLY A 12 6.95 16.91 1.23
C GLY A 12 6.55 15.48 1.62
N VAL A 13 5.70 15.34 2.64
CA VAL A 13 5.27 14.02 3.14
C VAL A 13 4.45 13.25 2.10
N THR A 14 3.52 13.93 1.43
CA THR A 14 2.66 13.28 0.44
C THR A 14 3.42 12.88 -0.83
N THR A 15 4.36 13.71 -1.29
CA THR A 15 5.23 13.36 -2.42
C THR A 15 6.12 12.17 -2.06
N LEU A 16 6.68 12.14 -0.85
CA LEU A 16 7.52 11.03 -0.38
C LEU A 16 6.76 9.71 -0.29
N LEU A 17 5.52 9.72 0.18
CA LEU A 17 4.72 8.50 0.41
C LEU A 17 3.93 8.04 -0.82
N PHE A 18 3.40 8.98 -1.60
CA PHE A 18 2.46 8.69 -2.69
C PHE A 18 3.00 9.08 -4.08
N GLY A 19 4.20 9.66 -4.17
CA GLY A 19 4.78 10.19 -5.41
C GLY A 19 4.15 11.50 -5.90
N SER A 20 3.06 11.97 -5.27
CA SER A 20 2.40 13.23 -5.63
C SER A 20 1.53 13.75 -4.47
N PRO A 21 1.43 15.08 -4.30
CA PRO A 21 0.58 15.69 -3.29
C PRO A 21 -0.93 15.58 -3.57
N VAL A 22 -1.30 15.21 -4.79
CA VAL A 22 -2.70 15.11 -5.22
C VAL A 22 -3.26 13.69 -4.97
N HIS A 23 -2.42 12.66 -5.05
CA HIS A 23 -2.82 11.27 -4.87
C HIS A 23 -3.59 10.96 -3.57
N PRO A 24 -3.20 11.43 -2.37
CA PRO A 24 -3.96 11.14 -1.16
C PRO A 24 -5.36 11.78 -1.16
N ILE A 25 -5.51 12.96 -1.78
CA ILE A 25 -6.81 13.61 -1.96
C ILE A 25 -7.68 12.80 -2.91
N MET A 26 -7.11 12.36 -4.04
CA MET A 26 -7.81 11.55 -5.02
C MET A 26 -8.23 10.19 -4.44
N LEU A 27 -7.38 9.56 -3.63
CA LEU A 27 -7.69 8.32 -2.92
C LEU A 27 -8.88 8.50 -1.96
N ALA A 28 -8.92 9.62 -1.24
CA ALA A 28 -9.98 9.93 -0.29
C ALA A 28 -11.33 10.27 -0.97
N LEU A 29 -11.31 10.88 -2.16
CA LEU A 29 -12.53 11.45 -2.77
C LEU A 29 -13.07 10.68 -3.97
N LEU A 30 -12.20 10.11 -4.81
CA LEU A 30 -12.57 9.61 -6.14
C LEU A 30 -12.18 8.14 -6.33
N TRP A 31 -10.99 7.76 -5.87
CA TRP A 31 -10.39 6.44 -6.07
C TRP A 31 -10.67 5.48 -4.90
N HIS A 32 -11.86 5.61 -4.33
CA HIS A 32 -12.37 4.78 -3.25
C HIS A 32 -12.38 3.27 -3.58
N ASP A 33 -12.43 2.93 -4.87
CA ASP A 33 -12.46 1.58 -5.43
C ASP A 33 -11.07 0.99 -5.75
N ARG A 34 -9.98 1.74 -5.49
CA ARG A 34 -8.61 1.27 -5.75
C ARG A 34 -8.09 0.29 -4.70
N LEU A 35 -8.69 0.28 -3.51
CA LEU A 35 -8.39 -0.65 -2.43
C LEU A 35 -9.66 -1.40 -2.01
N GLY A 36 -9.64 -2.72 -2.10
CA GLY A 36 -10.80 -3.57 -1.78
C GLY A 36 -10.93 -3.95 -0.31
N ALA A 37 -10.06 -3.42 0.56
CA ALA A 37 -10.04 -3.75 1.98
C ALA A 37 -11.35 -3.29 2.67
N PRO A 38 -12.13 -4.15 3.33
CA PRO A 38 -13.39 -3.73 3.93
C PRO A 38 -13.20 -2.57 4.94
N LEU A 39 -14.07 -1.57 4.92
CA LEU A 39 -14.07 -0.47 5.91
C LEU A 39 -12.80 0.41 5.94
N TRP A 40 -11.86 0.27 5.01
CA TRP A 40 -10.60 1.04 5.03
C TRP A 40 -10.83 2.55 5.02
N GLN A 41 -11.91 2.99 4.38
CA GLN A 41 -12.30 4.40 4.24
C GLN A 41 -12.67 5.06 5.58
N LEU A 42 -13.02 4.26 6.60
CA LEU A 42 -13.31 4.78 7.93
C LEU A 42 -12.03 5.09 8.71
N ILE A 43 -10.88 4.51 8.33
CA ILE A 43 -9.63 4.66 9.07
C ILE A 43 -9.11 6.11 9.03
N PRO A 44 -9.00 6.79 7.87
CA PRO A 44 -8.57 8.20 7.83
C PRO A 44 -9.41 9.16 8.69
N PRO A 45 -10.75 9.21 8.57
CA PRO A 45 -11.55 10.13 9.38
C PRO A 45 -11.47 9.80 10.88
N LEU A 46 -11.44 8.52 11.27
CA LEU A 46 -11.26 8.15 12.68
C LEU A 46 -9.90 8.61 13.24
N CYS A 47 -8.83 8.50 12.45
CA CYS A 47 -7.52 9.02 12.83
C CYS A 47 -7.56 10.53 13.03
N LEU A 48 -8.20 11.28 12.11
CA LEU A 48 -8.33 12.73 12.22
C LEU A 48 -9.14 13.15 13.45
N VAL A 49 -10.23 12.45 13.77
CA VAL A 49 -11.02 12.69 14.98
C VAL A 49 -10.16 12.44 16.22
N ALA A 50 -9.44 11.31 16.30
CA ALA A 50 -8.56 11.01 17.41
C ALA A 50 -7.46 12.07 17.58
N LEU A 51 -6.81 12.48 16.49
CA LEU A 51 -5.81 13.56 16.46
C LEU A 51 -6.38 14.90 16.93
N SER A 52 -7.59 15.26 16.51
CA SER A 52 -8.22 16.51 16.95
C SER A 52 -8.50 16.50 18.46
N PHE A 53 -8.84 15.34 19.01
CA PHE A 53 -9.05 15.16 20.44
C PHE A 53 -7.73 15.30 21.19
N THR A 54 -6.65 14.66 20.76
CA THR A 54 -5.34 14.77 21.44
C THR A 54 -4.81 16.20 21.47
N VAL A 55 -4.98 16.97 20.38
CA VAL A 55 -4.60 18.38 20.29
C VAL A 55 -5.28 19.24 21.36
N ARG A 56 -6.52 18.90 21.75
CA ARG A 56 -7.26 19.59 22.81
C ARG A 56 -6.64 19.39 24.20
N PHE A 57 -6.03 18.23 24.47
CA PHE A 57 -5.40 17.92 25.75
C PHE A 57 -3.94 18.34 25.86
N MET A 58 -3.28 18.68 24.75
CA MET A 58 -1.87 19.07 24.76
C MET A 58 -1.61 20.50 25.30
N GLY A 59 -2.65 21.26 25.66
CA GLY A 59 -2.50 22.64 26.19
C GLY A 59 -1.97 23.65 25.15
N PRO A 60 -1.71 24.90 25.57
CA PRO A 60 -1.17 25.94 24.71
C PRO A 60 0.34 25.74 24.48
N VAL A 61 0.69 24.75 23.66
CA VAL A 61 2.07 24.59 23.17
C VAL A 61 2.31 25.62 22.06
N ASN A 62 3.06 26.68 22.37
CA ASN A 62 3.52 27.71 21.43
C ASN A 62 4.76 27.25 20.63
N SER A 63 4.72 26.04 20.08
CA SER A 63 5.80 25.52 19.24
C SER A 63 5.50 25.76 17.77
N PRO A 64 6.43 26.36 16.99
CA PRO A 64 6.27 26.52 15.54
C PRO A 64 6.20 25.17 14.81
N PHE A 65 6.63 24.07 15.45
CA PHE A 65 6.62 22.71 14.90
C PHE A 65 5.29 21.97 15.14
N ARG A 66 4.37 22.52 15.94
CA ARG A 66 3.10 21.86 16.27
C ARG A 66 2.30 21.51 15.02
N VAL A 67 2.13 22.47 14.11
CA VAL A 67 1.35 22.28 12.88
C VAL A 67 2.01 21.27 11.94
N PRO A 68 3.32 21.36 11.62
CA PRO A 68 4.03 20.33 10.87
C PRO A 68 3.88 18.92 11.45
N ILE A 69 4.05 18.75 12.77
CA ILE A 69 3.93 17.44 13.43
C ILE A 69 2.52 16.87 13.25
N LEU A 70 1.49 17.70 13.43
CA LEU A 70 0.11 17.26 13.24
C LEU A 70 -0.19 16.85 11.81
N ILE A 71 0.36 17.55 10.82
CA ILE A 71 0.22 17.18 9.40
C ILE A 71 0.92 15.84 9.12
N CYS A 72 2.16 15.68 9.61
CA CYS A 72 2.88 14.41 9.50
C CYS A 72 2.06 13.27 10.10
N LEU A 73 1.54 13.42 11.31
CA LEU A 73 0.73 12.39 11.97
C LEU A 73 -0.59 12.13 11.24
N ALA A 74 -1.27 13.18 10.77
CA ALA A 74 -2.53 13.07 10.03
C ALA A 74 -2.38 12.31 8.71
N ILE A 75 -1.19 12.28 8.12
CA ILE A 75 -0.90 11.51 6.91
C ILE A 75 -0.34 10.13 7.25
N LEU A 76 0.69 10.08 8.10
CA LEU A 76 1.42 8.84 8.39
C LEU A 76 0.58 7.82 9.15
N LEU A 77 -0.19 8.26 10.15
CA LEU A 77 -0.97 7.35 11.00
C LEU A 77 -2.02 6.57 10.20
N PRO A 78 -2.94 7.20 9.44
CA PRO A 78 -3.91 6.44 8.67
C PRO A 78 -3.26 5.63 7.56
N THR A 79 -2.20 6.14 6.92
CA THR A 79 -1.46 5.37 5.90
C THR A 79 -0.86 4.10 6.48
N ALA A 80 -0.25 4.19 7.68
CA ALA A 80 0.33 3.06 8.36
C ALA A 80 -0.74 2.04 8.77
N ILE A 81 -1.86 2.48 9.36
CA ILE A 81 -2.95 1.60 9.79
C ILE A 81 -3.59 0.91 8.58
N VAL A 82 -3.90 1.64 7.50
CA VAL A 82 -4.45 1.06 6.27
C VAL A 82 -3.47 0.05 5.67
N GLY A 83 -2.18 0.37 5.63
CA GLY A 83 -1.14 -0.55 5.14
C GLY A 83 -1.08 -1.85 5.95
N VAL A 84 -1.02 -1.75 7.28
CA VAL A 84 -1.03 -2.92 8.18
C VAL A 84 -2.33 -3.72 8.05
N TYR A 85 -3.46 -3.05 7.94
CA TYR A 85 -4.75 -3.72 7.77
C TYR A 85 -4.85 -4.48 6.44
N ALA A 86 -4.43 -3.88 5.34
CA ALA A 86 -4.40 -4.53 4.04
C ALA A 86 -3.43 -5.73 4.02
N ASP A 87 -2.27 -5.58 4.67
CA ASP A 87 -1.27 -6.64 4.78
C ASP A 87 -1.77 -7.81 5.64
N TRP A 88 -2.51 -7.52 6.71
CA TRP A 88 -3.14 -8.54 7.54
C TRP A 88 -4.21 -9.35 6.78
N ILE A 89 -5.05 -8.70 5.96
CA ILE A 89 -6.01 -9.41 5.11
C ILE A 89 -5.28 -10.30 4.10
N ARG A 90 -4.24 -9.76 3.45
CA ARG A 90 -3.42 -10.49 2.49
C ARG A 90 -2.78 -11.72 3.13
N HIS A 91 -2.18 -11.57 4.30
CA HIS A 91 -1.54 -12.67 5.02
C HIS A 91 -2.54 -13.78 5.38
N ARG A 92 -3.75 -13.42 5.84
CA ARG A 92 -4.83 -14.40 6.06
C ARG A 92 -5.24 -15.11 4.78
N ALA A 93 -5.33 -14.38 3.68
CA ALA A 93 -5.66 -14.95 2.38
C ALA A 93 -4.59 -15.92 1.89
N VAL A 94 -3.30 -15.61 2.10
CA VAL A 94 -2.18 -16.53 1.80
C VAL A 94 -2.34 -17.83 2.57
N GLN A 95 -2.53 -17.75 3.90
CA GLN A 95 -2.69 -18.93 4.75
C GLN A 95 -3.88 -19.79 4.33
N ALA A 96 -5.01 -19.17 3.97
CA ALA A 96 -6.20 -19.86 3.52
C ALA A 96 -6.08 -20.40 2.08
N PHE A 97 -5.24 -19.80 1.25
CA PHE A 97 -5.12 -20.18 -0.16
C PHE A 97 -4.49 -21.57 -0.34
N GLY A 98 -3.65 -22.00 0.61
CA GLY A 98 -2.99 -23.31 0.57
C GLY A 98 -2.12 -23.45 -0.68
N ALA A 99 -1.23 -22.47 -0.88
CA ALA A 99 -0.24 -22.51 -1.94
C ALA A 99 0.85 -23.53 -1.63
N ASP A 100 1.47 -24.08 -2.67
CA ASP A 100 2.67 -24.91 -2.56
C ASP A 100 3.89 -24.05 -2.20
N GLU A 101 3.95 -22.83 -2.75
CA GLU A 101 4.97 -21.83 -2.46
C GLU A 101 4.36 -20.43 -2.43
N VAL A 102 4.97 -19.54 -1.66
CA VAL A 102 4.57 -18.13 -1.59
C VAL A 102 5.81 -17.26 -1.52
N GLU A 103 5.81 -16.20 -2.32
CA GLU A 103 6.75 -15.10 -2.19
C GLU A 103 5.98 -13.88 -1.69
N GLU A 104 6.31 -13.42 -0.48
CA GLU A 104 5.71 -12.25 0.14
C GLU A 104 6.72 -11.11 0.25
N HIS A 105 6.29 -9.91 -0.14
CA HIS A 105 6.98 -8.67 0.19
C HIS A 105 6.06 -7.75 0.99
N SER A 106 6.64 -7.01 1.93
CA SER A 106 5.86 -6.10 2.76
C SER A 106 5.30 -4.93 1.92
N PHE A 107 4.11 -4.46 2.31
CA PHE A 107 3.45 -3.32 1.67
C PHE A 107 4.35 -2.06 1.59
N PHE A 108 5.17 -1.79 2.62
CA PHE A 108 6.06 -0.63 2.64
C PHE A 108 7.29 -0.77 1.75
N ARG A 109 7.81 -1.99 1.58
CA ARG A 109 8.88 -2.26 0.61
C ARG A 109 8.37 -1.98 -0.81
N SER A 110 7.12 -2.34 -1.07
CA SER A 110 6.43 -2.07 -2.32
C SER A 110 6.21 -0.59 -2.64
N ILE A 111 6.00 0.29 -1.66
CA ILE A 111 5.86 1.74 -1.94
C ILE A 111 7.17 2.34 -2.42
N ARG A 112 8.32 1.84 -1.94
CA ARG A 112 9.65 2.38 -2.28
C ARG A 112 10.27 1.74 -3.52
N GLU A 113 9.99 0.47 -3.78
CA GLU A 113 10.64 -0.30 -4.85
C GLU A 113 9.84 -0.30 -6.17
N ALA A 114 8.61 0.22 -6.21
CA ALA A 114 7.84 0.35 -7.45
C ALA A 114 8.25 1.64 -8.21
N PRO A 115 8.99 1.56 -9.33
CA PRO A 115 9.21 2.71 -10.20
C PRO A 115 7.90 3.04 -10.92
N SER A 116 7.67 4.33 -11.22
CA SER A 116 6.48 4.83 -11.92
C SER A 116 6.21 4.17 -13.28
N ASP A 117 7.23 3.50 -13.84
CA ASP A 117 7.25 3.06 -15.22
C ASP A 117 7.05 1.54 -15.38
N PHE A 118 7.07 0.76 -14.29
CA PHE A 118 7.04 -0.71 -14.36
C PHE A 118 6.25 -1.36 -13.20
N GLN A 119 5.02 -1.81 -13.49
CA GLN A 119 4.16 -2.63 -12.61
C GLN A 119 4.62 -4.09 -12.47
N PHE A 120 5.92 -4.39 -12.61
CA PHE A 120 6.44 -5.75 -12.61
C PHE A 120 6.72 -6.32 -11.20
N PHE A 121 6.53 -5.54 -10.14
CA PHE A 121 6.67 -6.05 -8.78
C PHE A 121 5.36 -6.67 -8.29
N LEU A 122 5.29 -8.00 -8.31
CA LEU A 122 4.23 -8.74 -7.63
C LEU A 122 4.43 -8.59 -6.12
N HIS A 123 3.50 -7.90 -5.45
CA HIS A 123 3.55 -7.73 -4.00
C HIS A 123 3.47 -9.05 -3.23
N THR A 124 2.72 -9.99 -3.80
CA THR A 124 2.67 -11.37 -3.34
C THR A 124 2.37 -12.24 -4.55
N ALA A 125 3.24 -13.23 -4.75
CA ALA A 125 3.03 -14.30 -5.70
C ALA A 125 2.81 -15.60 -4.94
N ALA A 126 1.94 -16.45 -5.47
CA ALA A 126 1.69 -17.77 -4.91
C ALA A 126 1.69 -18.80 -6.03
N LEU A 127 2.26 -19.97 -5.78
CA LEU A 127 2.24 -21.10 -6.71
C LEU A 127 1.32 -22.18 -6.15
N LYS A 128 0.34 -22.63 -6.94
CA LYS A 128 -0.54 -23.73 -6.54
C LYS A 128 -0.80 -24.67 -7.71
N GLY A 129 -0.43 -25.93 -7.58
CA GLY A 129 -0.52 -26.93 -8.66
C GLY A 129 0.18 -26.47 -9.93
N CYS A 130 1.40 -25.92 -9.80
CA CYS A 130 2.16 -25.29 -10.89
C CYS A 130 1.46 -24.16 -11.64
N THR A 131 0.37 -23.61 -11.09
CA THR A 131 -0.29 -22.42 -11.62
C THR A 131 0.14 -21.20 -10.79
N PRO A 132 0.75 -20.17 -11.39
CA PRO A 132 1.13 -18.96 -10.68
C PRO A 132 -0.08 -18.04 -10.46
N TYR A 133 -0.14 -17.45 -9.27
CA TYR A 133 -1.14 -16.48 -8.86
C TYR A 133 -0.46 -15.22 -8.33
N ALA A 134 -1.15 -14.10 -8.48
CA ALA A 134 -0.74 -12.81 -7.95
C ALA A 134 -1.84 -12.22 -7.06
N TRP A 135 -1.44 -11.47 -6.04
CA TRP A 135 -2.37 -10.78 -5.15
C TRP A 135 -2.83 -9.44 -5.74
N SER A 136 -4.14 -9.19 -5.73
CA SER A 136 -4.71 -7.88 -6.07
C SER A 136 -5.20 -7.15 -4.83
N TYR A 137 -4.58 -6.04 -4.44
CA TYR A 137 -5.10 -5.16 -3.38
C TYR A 137 -6.44 -4.50 -3.75
N ARG A 138 -6.75 -4.38 -5.04
CA ARG A 138 -8.05 -3.86 -5.49
C ARG A 138 -9.19 -4.83 -5.21
N LYS A 139 -8.97 -6.12 -5.46
CA LYS A 139 -9.98 -7.17 -5.26
C LYS A 139 -9.85 -7.90 -3.92
N MET A 140 -8.76 -7.67 -3.19
CA MET A 140 -8.35 -8.43 -2.01
C MET A 140 -8.41 -9.95 -2.26
N ALA A 141 -7.89 -10.36 -3.41
CA ALA A 141 -7.96 -11.75 -3.86
C ALA A 141 -6.79 -12.11 -4.76
N PHE A 142 -6.47 -13.40 -4.80
CA PHE A 142 -5.56 -13.98 -5.79
C PHE A 142 -6.21 -14.04 -7.17
N TYR A 143 -5.44 -13.77 -8.20
CA TYR A 143 -5.81 -13.98 -9.60
C TYR A 143 -4.72 -14.76 -10.32
N VAL A 144 -5.12 -15.55 -11.32
CA VAL A 144 -4.17 -16.33 -12.13
C VAL A 144 -3.27 -15.38 -12.91
N LEU A 145 -1.97 -15.58 -12.80
CA LEU A 145 -0.99 -14.82 -13.54
C LEU A 145 -0.86 -15.42 -14.94
N LYS A 146 -1.04 -14.58 -15.96
CA LYS A 146 -0.89 -15.05 -17.35
C LYS A 146 0.58 -15.41 -17.62
N PRO A 147 0.86 -16.46 -18.43
CA PRO A 147 2.22 -16.96 -18.64
C PRO A 147 3.22 -15.91 -19.16
N ASP A 148 2.76 -15.02 -20.04
CA ASP A 148 3.52 -13.91 -20.64
C ASP A 148 3.95 -12.85 -19.62
N VAL A 149 3.18 -12.65 -18.55
CA VAL A 149 3.52 -11.73 -17.46
C VAL A 149 4.35 -12.45 -16.40
N GLY A 150 3.98 -13.69 -16.05
CA GLY A 150 4.57 -14.43 -14.94
C GLY A 150 6.04 -14.77 -15.11
N ALA A 151 6.48 -15.06 -16.32
CA ALA A 151 7.86 -15.45 -16.56
C ALA A 151 8.92 -14.38 -16.21
N ASN A 152 8.57 -13.09 -16.24
CA ASN A 152 9.51 -12.01 -15.97
C ASN A 152 9.49 -11.53 -14.50
N VAL A 153 8.58 -12.08 -13.68
CA VAL A 153 8.30 -11.58 -12.32
C VAL A 153 8.23 -12.68 -11.27
N LEU A 154 8.26 -13.96 -11.68
CA LEU A 154 8.27 -15.10 -10.77
C LEU A 154 9.70 -15.59 -10.50
N PRO A 155 9.94 -16.23 -9.34
CA PRO A 155 11.20 -16.90 -9.05
C PRO A 155 11.60 -17.89 -10.15
N ARG A 156 12.88 -17.84 -10.55
CA ARG A 156 13.44 -18.71 -11.60
C ARG A 156 13.23 -20.19 -11.28
N GLU A 157 13.32 -20.56 -10.00
CA GLU A 157 13.05 -21.92 -9.52
C GLU A 157 11.63 -22.40 -9.86
N TRP A 158 10.61 -21.56 -9.70
CA TRP A 158 9.23 -21.93 -10.02
C TRP A 158 9.04 -22.08 -11.53
N ILE A 159 9.63 -21.17 -12.30
CA ILE A 159 9.57 -21.20 -13.77
C ILE A 159 10.17 -22.50 -14.30
N VAL A 160 11.35 -22.89 -13.82
CA VAL A 160 12.05 -24.10 -14.25
C VAL A 160 11.30 -25.35 -13.78
N ARG A 161 10.91 -25.41 -12.50
CA ARG A 161 10.24 -26.58 -11.90
C ARG A 161 8.88 -26.87 -12.55
N CYS A 162 8.12 -25.84 -12.89
CA CYS A 162 6.77 -25.98 -13.44
C CYS A 162 6.68 -25.77 -14.96
N GLY A 163 7.81 -25.55 -15.65
CA GLY A 163 7.83 -25.36 -17.10
C GLY A 163 7.01 -24.15 -17.58
N ILE A 164 6.97 -23.06 -16.79
CA ILE A 164 6.18 -21.87 -17.11
C ILE A 164 6.77 -21.20 -18.35
N ARG A 165 5.99 -21.08 -19.42
CA ARG A 165 6.46 -20.52 -20.70
C ARG A 165 6.60 -19.01 -20.62
N ILE A 166 7.79 -18.52 -20.96
CA ILE A 166 8.06 -17.10 -21.19
C ILE A 166 7.50 -16.75 -22.56
N GLY A 167 6.53 -15.84 -22.62
CA GLY A 167 6.10 -15.28 -23.90
C GLY A 167 7.25 -14.48 -24.49
N ASN A 168 7.88 -14.99 -25.56
CA ASN A 168 8.77 -14.17 -26.39
C ASN A 168 7.90 -13.06 -26.98
N ARG A 169 8.18 -11.82 -26.59
CA ARG A 169 7.59 -10.64 -27.19
C ARG A 169 8.31 -10.33 -28.50
#